data_AF-A0A379PKY6-F1
#
_entry.id   AF-A0A379PKY6-F1
#
_cell.length_a   1.000
_cell.length_b   1.000
_cell.length_c   1.000
_cell.angle_alpha   90.00
_cell.angle_beta   90.00
_cell.angle_gamma   90.00
#
_symmetry.space_group_name_H-M   'P 1'
#
loop_
_entity.id
_entity.type
_entity.pdbx_description
1 polymer ?
#
loop_
_entity_poly.entity_id
_entity_poly.type
_entity_poly.pdbx_seq_one_letter_code
_entity_poly.pdbx_strand_id
1 'polypeptide(L)'
;MNTITCPGCGQQANAFGSVTSCWCDKMYCDHVQGLFASYSCTNCGSSGETPEAKRHNDHQLSKFKAEMDRDAHDLLVDIEGKVKSTFSTQSAAIVGAELQVAFSSGTSATVTVENPYSTPAEFQVVSSGRSQKAKGKAELKQSLAAIAGE
;
A
#
# COMPACT_ATOMS: atom_id res chain seq x y z
N MET A 1 -19.49 12.04 -34.67
CA MET A 1 -18.66 11.18 -33.79
C MET A 1 -17.72 12.09 -33.06
N ASN A 2 -17.65 12.02 -31.73
CA ASN A 2 -16.78 12.92 -30.98
C ASN A 2 -15.38 12.34 -30.93
N THR A 3 -14.40 13.18 -31.26
CA THR A 3 -12.97 12.91 -31.17
C THR A 3 -12.34 13.97 -30.30
N ILE A 4 -11.25 13.63 -29.62
CA ILE A 4 -10.42 14.60 -28.91
C ILE A 4 -9.11 14.79 -29.66
N THR A 5 -8.49 15.94 -29.52
CA THR A 5 -7.10 16.15 -29.92
C THR A 5 -6.19 15.69 -28.79
N CYS A 6 -5.28 14.77 -29.07
CA CYS A 6 -4.25 14.34 -28.14
C CYS A 6 -3.37 15.55 -27.76
N PRO A 7 -3.28 15.91 -26.47
CA PRO A 7 -2.48 17.06 -26.05
C PRO A 7 -0.97 16.87 -26.28
N GLY A 8 -0.49 15.62 -26.34
CA GLY A 8 0.92 15.31 -26.52
C GLY A 8 1.43 15.40 -27.97
N CYS A 9 0.61 15.07 -28.97
CA CYS A 9 1.06 15.03 -30.37
C CYS A 9 0.06 15.60 -31.39
N GLY A 10 -1.06 16.16 -30.94
CA GLY A 10 -2.07 16.77 -31.81
C GLY A 10 -2.88 15.78 -32.65
N GLN A 11 -2.63 14.47 -32.52
CA GLN A 11 -3.37 13.43 -33.24
C GLN A 11 -4.80 13.29 -32.69
N GLN A 12 -5.74 12.88 -33.54
CA GLN A 12 -7.12 12.65 -33.09
C GLN A 12 -7.24 11.29 -32.38
N ALA A 13 -7.95 11.27 -31.25
CA ALA A 13 -8.36 10.05 -30.56
C ALA A 13 -9.88 9.86 -30.69
N ASN A 14 -10.31 8.61 -30.87
CA ASN A 14 -11.72 8.25 -31.08
C ASN A 14 -12.16 7.05 -30.23
N ALA A 15 -13.48 6.89 -30.09
CA ALA A 15 -14.13 5.91 -29.20
C ALA A 15 -14.31 4.51 -29.80
N PHE A 16 -14.30 4.39 -31.13
CA PHE A 16 -14.51 3.13 -31.83
C PHE A 16 -13.39 2.97 -32.85
N GLY A 17 -12.51 2.02 -32.54
CA GLY A 17 -11.20 1.84 -33.15
C GLY A 17 -11.15 1.98 -34.67
N SER A 18 -10.24 2.81 -35.12
CA SER A 18 -9.23 2.34 -36.07
C SER A 18 -7.88 2.70 -35.47
N VAL A 19 -7.03 1.68 -35.34
CA VAL A 19 -5.73 1.71 -34.67
C VAL A 19 -4.81 2.72 -35.35
N THR A 20 -4.91 3.99 -34.98
CA THR A 20 -3.98 5.04 -35.41
C THR A 20 -3.58 5.83 -34.17
N SER A 21 -2.89 5.10 -33.31
CA SER A 21 -2.06 5.61 -32.23
C SER A 21 -2.70 6.30 -31.03
N CYS A 22 -3.84 6.97 -31.13
CA CYS A 22 -4.52 7.54 -29.97
C CYS A 22 -5.98 7.05 -29.89
N TRP A 23 -6.41 6.65 -28.69
CA TRP A 23 -7.78 6.23 -28.41
C TRP A 23 -8.30 6.90 -27.14
N CYS A 24 -9.62 7.07 -27.06
CA CYS A 24 -10.29 7.56 -25.87
C CYS A 24 -11.55 6.71 -25.62
N ASP A 25 -11.93 6.50 -24.37
CA ASP A 25 -13.23 5.92 -24.06
C ASP A 25 -14.33 6.82 -24.59
N LYS A 26 -15.47 6.25 -25.01
CA LYS A 26 -16.62 7.04 -25.50
C LYS A 26 -16.99 8.19 -24.56
N MET A 27 -17.01 7.95 -23.26
CA MET A 27 -17.28 8.98 -22.26
C MET A 27 -16.22 10.09 -22.25
N TYR A 28 -14.94 9.73 -22.42
CA TYR A 28 -13.85 10.69 -22.52
C TYR A 28 -13.96 11.51 -23.81
N CYS A 29 -14.22 10.86 -24.96
CA CYS A 29 -14.36 11.55 -26.24
C CYS A 29 -15.62 12.44 -26.29
N ASP A 30 -16.70 12.03 -25.63
CA ASP A 30 -17.96 12.77 -25.57
C ASP A 30 -17.90 13.94 -24.54
N HIS A 31 -16.76 14.15 -23.87
CA HIS A 31 -16.60 15.09 -22.74
C HIS A 31 -17.65 14.89 -21.64
N VAL A 32 -18.16 13.66 -21.52
CA VAL A 32 -19.13 13.29 -20.49
C VAL A 32 -18.34 12.89 -19.25
N GLN A 33 -18.72 13.47 -18.11
CA GLN A 33 -18.21 13.06 -16.82
C GLN A 33 -18.41 11.55 -16.63
N GLY A 34 -17.31 10.82 -16.47
CA GLY A 34 -17.33 9.35 -16.35
C GLY A 34 -16.30 8.90 -15.34
N LEU A 35 -16.72 8.05 -14.40
CA LEU A 35 -15.90 7.52 -13.30
C LEU A 35 -14.74 6.61 -13.76
N PHE A 36 -14.72 6.21 -15.03
CA PHE A 36 -13.74 5.30 -15.62
C PHE A 36 -13.27 5.75 -17.01
N ALA A 37 -13.49 7.02 -17.36
CA ALA A 37 -13.19 7.53 -18.68
C ALA A 37 -11.71 7.88 -18.81
N SER A 38 -11.02 7.25 -19.76
CA SER A 38 -9.60 7.39 -20.02
C SER A 38 -9.29 7.72 -21.48
N TYR A 39 -8.10 8.27 -21.73
CA TYR A 39 -7.48 8.34 -23.04
C TYR A 39 -6.04 7.84 -22.98
N SER A 40 -5.57 7.29 -24.10
CA SER A 40 -4.20 6.85 -24.24
C SER A 40 -3.72 6.98 -25.69
N CYS A 41 -2.50 7.44 -25.87
CA CYS A 41 -1.87 7.60 -27.15
C CYS A 41 -0.48 6.96 -27.22
N THR A 42 -0.38 5.85 -27.96
CA THR A 42 0.86 5.10 -28.20
C THR A 42 1.85 5.82 -29.12
N ASN A 43 1.42 6.81 -29.94
CA ASN A 43 2.35 7.58 -30.79
C ASN A 43 3.20 8.57 -30.00
N CYS A 44 2.74 9.04 -28.84
CA CYS A 44 3.51 9.99 -28.02
C CYS A 44 3.61 9.62 -26.54
N GLY A 45 3.05 8.48 -26.13
CA GLY A 45 3.00 8.02 -24.74
C GLY A 45 2.04 8.81 -23.84
N SER A 46 1.31 9.79 -24.38
CA SER A 46 0.39 10.62 -23.60
C SER A 46 -0.84 9.83 -23.20
N SER A 47 -1.21 9.90 -21.93
CA SER A 47 -2.44 9.32 -21.39
C SER A 47 -3.07 10.25 -20.37
N GLY A 48 -4.30 9.97 -20.00
CA GLY A 48 -4.95 10.66 -18.90
C GLY A 48 -6.38 10.23 -18.69
N GLU A 49 -6.96 10.79 -17.66
CA GLU A 49 -8.26 10.40 -17.10
C GLU A 49 -9.09 11.66 -16.90
N THR A 50 -10.41 11.53 -16.90
CA THR A 50 -11.27 12.65 -16.51
C THR A 50 -11.03 13.01 -15.03
N PRO A 51 -11.32 14.26 -14.60
CA PRO A 51 -11.25 14.63 -13.19
C PRO A 51 -12.08 13.71 -12.29
N GLU A 52 -13.22 13.21 -12.76
CA GLU A 52 -14.08 12.27 -12.03
C GLU A 52 -13.42 10.90 -11.87
N ALA A 53 -12.81 10.36 -12.93
CA ALA A 53 -12.08 9.10 -12.88
C ALA A 53 -10.87 9.20 -11.96
N LYS A 54 -10.12 10.30 -12.04
CA LYS A 54 -9.01 10.57 -11.11
C LYS A 54 -9.49 10.63 -9.66
N ARG A 55 -10.55 11.39 -9.36
CA ARG A 55 -11.13 11.45 -8.00
C ARG A 55 -11.63 10.09 -7.52
N HIS A 56 -12.19 9.27 -8.42
CA HIS A 56 -12.61 7.92 -8.07
C HIS A 56 -11.40 7.04 -7.72
N ASN A 57 -10.36 7.05 -8.55
CA ASN A 57 -9.11 6.32 -8.30
C ASN A 57 -8.45 6.75 -7.00
N ASP A 58 -8.34 8.06 -6.75
CA ASP A 58 -7.81 8.61 -5.50
C ASP A 58 -8.63 8.15 -4.28
N HIS A 59 -9.96 8.11 -4.41
CA HIS A 59 -10.85 7.63 -3.36
C HIS A 59 -10.70 6.12 -3.09
N GLN A 60 -10.61 5.30 -4.14
CA GLN A 60 -10.36 3.86 -3.98
C GLN A 60 -9.00 3.58 -3.36
N LEU A 61 -7.97 4.31 -3.78
CA LEU A 61 -6.63 4.19 -3.21
C LEU A 61 -6.62 4.59 -1.73
N SER A 62 -7.32 5.68 -1.37
CA SER A 62 -7.46 6.11 0.02
C SER A 62 -8.20 5.07 0.87
N LYS A 63 -9.25 4.45 0.34
CA LYS A 63 -9.97 3.36 1.02
C LYS A 63 -9.09 2.15 1.22
N PHE A 64 -8.40 1.71 0.16
CA PHE A 64 -7.49 0.58 0.23
C PHE A 64 -6.37 0.82 1.23
N LYS A 65 -5.79 2.03 1.26
CA LYS A 65 -4.79 2.39 2.26
C LYS A 65 -5.35 2.33 3.69
N ALA A 66 -6.56 2.85 3.92
CA ALA A 66 -7.20 2.77 5.23
C ALA A 66 -7.49 1.31 5.66
N GLU A 67 -7.83 0.44 4.70
CA GLU A 67 -7.97 -1.01 4.94
C GLU A 67 -6.63 -1.66 5.27
N MET A 68 -5.57 -1.32 4.53
CA MET A 68 -4.21 -1.79 4.84
C MET A 68 -3.75 -1.36 6.23
N ASP A 69 -3.95 -0.10 6.61
CA ASP A 69 -3.55 0.43 7.92
C ASP A 69 -4.32 -0.27 9.06
N ARG A 70 -5.61 -0.55 8.85
CA ARG A 70 -6.44 -1.32 9.80
C ARG A 70 -5.93 -2.75 9.93
N ASP A 71 -5.70 -3.44 8.82
CA ASP A 71 -5.28 -4.85 8.84
C ASP A 71 -3.85 -4.99 9.42
N ALA A 72 -2.97 -4.02 9.16
CA ALA A 72 -1.68 -3.92 9.82
C ALA A 72 -1.80 -3.71 11.33
N HIS A 73 -2.73 -2.86 11.77
CA HIS A 73 -3.00 -2.65 13.20
C HIS A 73 -3.53 -3.94 13.86
N ASP A 74 -4.47 -4.65 13.23
CA ASP A 74 -5.01 -5.91 13.75
C ASP A 74 -3.90 -6.98 13.88
N LEU A 75 -2.97 -7.03 12.93
CA LEU A 75 -1.77 -7.87 13.03
C LEU A 75 -0.89 -7.50 14.23
N LEU A 76 -0.67 -6.20 14.47
CA LEU A 76 0.09 -5.74 15.64
C LEU A 76 -0.60 -6.12 16.96
N VAL A 77 -1.93 -6.07 17.02
CA VAL A 77 -2.70 -6.52 18.20
C VAL A 77 -2.52 -8.02 18.46
N ASP A 78 -2.58 -8.87 17.42
CA ASP A 78 -2.28 -10.31 17.57
C ASP A 78 -0.84 -10.52 18.05
N ILE A 79 0.12 -9.79 17.46
CA ILE A 79 1.54 -9.89 17.83
C ILE A 79 1.75 -9.42 19.28
N GLU A 80 1.12 -8.33 19.72
CA GLU A 80 1.21 -7.82 21.08
C GLU A 80 0.78 -8.89 22.10
N GLY A 81 -0.38 -9.51 21.87
CA GLY A 81 -0.87 -10.60 22.72
C GLY A 81 0.09 -11.79 22.74
N LYS A 82 0.65 -12.16 21.58
CA LYS A 82 1.62 -13.25 21.48
C LYS A 82 2.93 -12.92 22.18
N VAL A 83 3.45 -11.71 22.03
CA VAL A 83 4.67 -11.25 22.69
C VAL A 83 4.53 -11.31 24.21
N LYS A 84 3.43 -10.77 24.77
CA LYS A 84 3.14 -10.83 26.20
C LYS A 84 3.04 -12.26 26.74
N SER A 85 2.54 -13.19 25.92
CA SER A 85 2.42 -14.60 26.30
C SER A 85 3.67 -15.45 26.10
N THR A 86 4.60 -15.02 25.23
CA THR A 86 5.77 -15.82 24.81
C THR A 86 7.04 -15.38 25.52
N PHE A 87 7.23 -14.08 25.74
CA PHE A 87 8.47 -13.51 26.27
C PHE A 87 8.23 -12.85 27.62
N SER A 88 9.27 -12.80 28.46
CA SER A 88 9.23 -11.98 29.67
C SER A 88 9.30 -10.49 29.30
N THR A 89 8.19 -9.77 29.47
CA THR A 89 8.08 -8.35 29.11
C THR A 89 7.76 -7.47 30.31
N GLN A 90 8.36 -6.29 30.36
CA GLN A 90 7.97 -5.21 31.28
C GLN A 90 6.76 -4.46 30.72
N SER A 91 6.76 -4.22 29.41
CA SER A 91 5.66 -3.59 28.70
C SER A 91 5.64 -4.02 27.25
N ALA A 92 4.45 -4.17 26.68
CA ALA A 92 4.24 -4.22 25.24
C ALA A 92 2.97 -3.42 24.95
N ALA A 93 3.06 -2.46 24.04
CA ALA A 93 1.96 -1.56 23.71
C ALA A 93 2.08 -1.06 22.27
N ILE A 94 0.93 -0.88 21.63
CA ILE A 94 0.85 -0.29 20.30
C ILE A 94 0.80 1.24 20.44
N VAL A 95 1.71 1.93 19.78
CA VAL A 95 1.81 3.39 19.73
C VAL A 95 1.77 3.82 18.27
N GLY A 96 0.63 4.36 17.84
CA GLY A 96 0.41 4.69 16.42
C GLY A 96 0.41 3.43 15.56
N ALA A 97 1.36 3.33 14.62
CA ALA A 97 1.50 2.21 13.68
C ALA A 97 2.59 1.21 14.08
N GLU A 98 3.06 1.28 15.32
CA GLU A 98 4.19 0.49 15.82
C GLU A 98 3.83 -0.24 17.10
N LEU A 99 4.30 -1.47 17.25
CA LEU A 99 4.31 -2.18 18.53
C LEU A 99 5.66 -1.96 19.22
N GLN A 100 5.64 -1.31 20.38
CA GLN A 100 6.81 -1.11 21.21
C GLN A 100 6.84 -2.16 22.31
N VAL A 101 7.96 -2.85 22.45
CA VAL A 101 8.19 -3.92 23.41
C VAL A 101 9.40 -3.58 24.26
N ALA A 102 9.24 -3.62 25.58
CA ALA A 102 10.33 -3.58 26.54
C ALA A 102 10.39 -4.94 27.25
N PHE A 103 11.50 -5.63 27.07
CA PHE A 103 11.74 -6.95 27.67
C PHE A 103 12.23 -6.80 29.11
N SER A 104 11.96 -7.82 29.93
CA SER A 104 12.44 -7.88 31.32
C SER A 104 13.96 -7.89 31.43
N SER A 105 14.66 -8.33 30.37
CA SER A 105 16.12 -8.27 30.26
C SER A 105 16.68 -6.85 30.11
N GLY A 106 15.82 -5.83 29.93
CA GLY A 106 16.20 -4.43 29.75
C GLY A 106 16.41 -4.02 28.29
N THR A 107 16.30 -4.96 27.34
CA THR A 107 16.30 -4.65 25.91
C THR A 107 14.92 -4.19 25.44
N SER A 108 14.88 -3.50 24.30
CA SER A 108 13.64 -3.05 23.68
C SER A 108 13.63 -3.33 22.18
N ALA A 109 12.42 -3.48 21.63
CA ALA A 109 12.17 -3.63 20.21
C ALA A 109 10.98 -2.78 19.78
N THR A 110 11.01 -2.30 18.55
CA THR A 110 9.87 -1.71 17.85
C THR A 110 9.55 -2.58 16.65
N VAL A 111 8.29 -2.95 16.49
CA VAL A 111 7.81 -3.77 15.38
C VAL A 111 6.82 -2.97 14.54
N THR A 112 7.07 -2.93 13.24
CA THR A 112 6.21 -2.27 12.25
C THR A 112 5.82 -3.28 11.19
N VAL A 113 4.58 -3.24 10.72
CA VAL A 113 4.13 -4.06 9.58
C VAL A 113 4.47 -3.31 8.30
N GLU A 114 5.36 -3.85 7.46
CA GLU A 114 5.70 -3.24 6.17
C GLU A 114 4.71 -3.63 5.07
N ASN A 115 4.29 -4.90 5.06
CA ASN A 115 3.32 -5.39 4.09
C ASN A 115 2.40 -6.46 4.71
N PRO A 116 1.16 -6.12 5.08
CA PRO A 116 0.20 -7.09 5.65
C PRO A 116 -0.29 -8.12 4.62
N TYR A 117 -0.21 -7.81 3.31
CA TYR A 117 -0.75 -8.63 2.23
C TYR A 117 0.31 -9.44 1.46
N SER A 118 1.58 -9.35 1.83
CA SER A 118 2.58 -10.28 1.31
C SER A 118 2.34 -11.68 1.88
N THR A 119 2.78 -12.69 1.13
CA THR A 119 2.67 -14.10 1.56
C THR A 119 4.07 -14.69 1.74
N PRO A 120 4.58 -14.79 2.99
CA PRO A 120 3.99 -14.34 4.25
C PRO A 120 4.16 -12.83 4.50
N ALA A 121 3.39 -12.29 5.46
CA ALA A 121 3.42 -10.87 5.85
C ALA A 121 4.84 -10.42 6.25
N GLU A 122 5.20 -9.18 5.93
CA GLU A 122 6.54 -8.64 6.18
C GLU A 122 6.53 -7.62 7.31
N PHE A 123 7.52 -7.74 8.20
CA PHE A 123 7.67 -6.93 9.39
C PHE A 123 9.07 -6.31 9.42
N GLN A 124 9.15 -5.09 9.92
CA GLN A 124 10.40 -4.46 10.33
C GLN A 124 10.51 -4.54 11.84
N VAL A 125 11.66 -4.99 12.33
CA VAL A 125 11.99 -5.02 13.76
C VAL A 125 13.20 -4.13 13.99
N VAL A 126 13.07 -3.14 14.87
CA VAL A 126 14.14 -2.21 15.22
C VAL A 126 14.51 -2.40 16.69
N SER A 127 15.79 -2.59 16.98
CA SER A 127 16.32 -2.65 18.34
C SER A 127 17.71 -2.02 18.41
N SER A 128 17.96 -1.18 19.42
CA SER A 128 19.26 -0.52 19.63
C SER A 128 19.83 0.15 18.37
N GLY A 129 18.96 0.77 17.56
CA GLY A 129 19.33 1.44 16.29
C GLY A 129 19.62 0.51 15.11
N ARG A 130 19.48 -0.82 15.27
CA ARG A 130 19.59 -1.80 14.19
C ARG A 130 18.20 -2.19 13.70
N SER A 131 18.01 -2.16 12.39
CA SER A 131 16.79 -2.63 11.72
C SER A 131 17.02 -3.99 11.08
N GLN A 132 16.09 -4.91 11.25
CA GLN A 132 16.03 -6.19 10.55
C GLN A 132 14.64 -6.37 9.93
N LYS A 133 14.57 -7.07 8.80
CA LYS A 133 13.30 -7.48 8.19
C LYS A 133 13.02 -8.91 8.62
N ALA A 134 11.77 -9.19 8.92
CA ALA A 134 11.28 -10.52 9.24
C ALA A 134 10.12 -10.87 8.31
N LYS A 135 10.22 -12.02 7.65
CA LYS A 135 9.21 -12.52 6.72
C LYS A 135 8.38 -13.61 7.40
N GLY A 136 7.17 -13.22 7.80
CA GLY A 136 6.23 -14.06 8.51
C GLY A 136 6.47 -14.17 10.02
N LYS A 137 5.53 -14.85 10.71
CA LYS A 137 5.49 -14.94 12.17
C LYS A 137 6.69 -15.71 12.76
N ALA A 138 7.26 -16.67 12.02
CA ALA A 138 8.38 -17.48 12.49
C ALA A 138 9.67 -16.67 12.59
N GLU A 139 10.03 -15.96 11.53
CA GLU A 139 11.20 -15.06 11.52
C GLU A 139 11.00 -13.92 12.52
N LEU A 140 9.79 -13.36 12.63
CA LEU A 140 9.50 -12.33 13.62
C LEU A 140 9.73 -12.83 15.05
N LYS A 141 9.26 -14.03 15.38
CA LYS A 141 9.51 -14.64 16.69
C LYS A 141 11.01 -14.83 16.94
N GLN A 142 11.75 -15.32 15.96
CA GLN A 142 13.21 -15.52 16.08
C GLN A 142 13.94 -14.20 16.31
N SER A 143 13.59 -13.15 15.56
CA SER A 143 14.14 -11.80 15.74
C SER A 143 13.87 -11.25 17.14
N LEU A 144 12.67 -11.44 17.66
CA LEU A 144 12.30 -10.98 19.01
C LEU A 144 12.98 -11.80 20.12
N ALA A 145 13.09 -13.13 19.96
CA ALA A 145 13.80 -14.00 20.90
C ALA A 145 15.27 -13.58 21.03
N ALA A 146 15.94 -13.36 19.90
CA ALA A 146 17.32 -12.88 19.88
C ALA A 146 17.52 -11.53 20.60
N ILE A 147 16.51 -10.65 20.57
CA ILE A 147 16.54 -9.36 21.29
C ILE A 147 16.23 -9.55 22.78
N ALA A 148 15.28 -10.42 23.11
CA ALA A 148 14.92 -10.74 24.49
C ALA A 148 16.07 -11.42 25.25
N GLY A 149 16.96 -12.11 24.53
CA GLY A 149 18.05 -12.92 25.08
C GLY A 149 17.64 -14.38 25.34
N GLU A 150 16.68 -14.89 24.56
CA GLU A 150 16.07 -16.22 24.66
C GLU A 150 16.35 -17.10 23.43
#